data_AF-A0A2G6LXR2-F1
#
_entry.id   AF-A0A2G6LXR2-F1
#
_cell.length_a   1.000
_cell.length_b   1.000
_cell.length_c   1.000
_cell.angle_alpha   90.00
_cell.angle_beta   90.00
_cell.angle_gamma   90.00
#
_symmetry.space_group_name_H-M   'P 1'
#
loop_
_entity.id
_entity.type
_entity.pdbx_description
1 polymer ?
#
loop_
_entity_poly.entity_id
_entity_poly.type
_entity_poly.pdbx_seq_one_letter_code
_entity_poly.pdbx_strand_id
1 'polypeptide(L)'
;MIHLYITVEGQTEKEFVDRVMRGYLSDRDVFPCSRLVLTSRDKKKEHRGGFRRTAAYQTVKDDILIWMKEQKRDDCRFTTMFDLYALPDDFPGMKEATGVSDPYSRIRIVEDAFSADINDHRFFPYIQLYEFETLLFSDVSFFSDVYFENGIVQELKQIVVDHNDNPELIDDGENTAPSKRIMSIIPEYDKVTAGTLIAESIGLDLMRNRCSHFSDWLNRLESL
;
A
#
# COMPACT_ATOMS: atom_id res chain seq x y z
N MET A 1 -20.81 8.38 10.06
CA MET A 1 -19.51 9.03 10.23
C MET A 1 -18.56 8.06 10.91
N ILE A 2 -17.46 7.75 10.25
CA ILE A 2 -16.38 6.87 10.72
C ILE A 2 -15.06 7.62 10.66
N HIS A 3 -14.26 7.50 11.72
CA HIS A 3 -12.88 7.96 11.71
C HIS A 3 -11.98 6.78 11.35
N LEU A 4 -11.40 6.83 10.15
CA LEU A 4 -10.54 5.76 9.63
C LEU A 4 -9.08 6.13 9.86
N TYR A 5 -8.35 5.32 10.62
CA TYR A 5 -6.94 5.51 10.89
C TYR A 5 -6.13 4.52 10.06
N ILE A 6 -5.30 5.04 9.16
CA ILE A 6 -4.51 4.24 8.22
C ILE A 6 -3.06 4.31 8.64
N THR A 7 -2.48 3.19 9.06
CA THR A 7 -1.03 3.12 9.29
C THR A 7 -0.36 2.75 7.99
N VAL A 8 0.49 3.64 7.47
CA VAL A 8 1.12 3.50 6.15
C VAL A 8 2.62 3.28 6.28
N GLU A 9 3.22 2.62 5.28
CA GLU A 9 4.64 2.26 5.31
C GLU A 9 5.55 3.44 5.00
N GLY A 10 5.29 4.20 3.94
CA GLY A 10 6.17 5.26 3.44
C GLY A 10 5.43 6.57 3.17
N GLN A 11 6.20 7.54 2.67
CA GLN A 11 5.65 8.87 2.39
C GLN A 11 4.70 8.82 1.18
N THR A 12 4.95 7.96 0.20
CA THR A 12 4.11 7.82 -0.99
C THR A 12 2.69 7.39 -0.64
N GLU A 13 2.52 6.34 0.16
CA GLU A 13 1.21 5.85 0.60
C GLU A 13 0.51 6.89 1.47
N LYS A 14 1.26 7.60 2.31
CA LYS A 14 0.71 8.70 3.11
C LYS A 14 0.13 9.82 2.24
N GLU A 15 0.88 10.27 1.24
CA GLU A 15 0.43 11.30 0.30
C GLU A 15 -0.74 10.80 -0.56
N PHE A 16 -0.72 9.54 -0.98
CA PHE A 16 -1.84 8.90 -1.68
C PHE A 16 -3.13 8.93 -0.87
N VAL A 17 -3.07 8.55 0.42
CA VAL A 17 -4.24 8.65 1.31
C VAL A 17 -4.71 10.09 1.43
N ASP A 18 -3.78 11.02 1.63
CA ASP A 18 -4.12 12.42 1.95
C ASP A 18 -4.66 13.20 0.76
N ARG A 19 -4.16 12.92 -0.44
CA ARG A 19 -4.49 13.65 -1.68
C ARG A 19 -5.54 12.96 -2.53
N VAL A 20 -5.51 11.63 -2.60
CA VAL A 20 -6.36 10.86 -3.51
C VAL A 20 -7.54 10.25 -2.75
N MET A 21 -7.30 9.52 -1.66
CA MET A 21 -8.37 8.81 -0.95
C MET A 21 -9.26 9.71 -0.09
N ARG A 22 -8.68 10.77 0.48
CA ARG A 22 -9.36 11.61 1.48
C ARG A 22 -10.68 12.19 1.00
N GLY A 23 -10.69 12.83 -0.17
CA GLY A 23 -11.91 13.43 -0.73
C GLY A 23 -12.96 12.35 -0.99
N TYR A 24 -12.56 11.31 -1.71
CA TYR A 24 -13.43 10.19 -2.10
C TYR A 24 -14.12 9.50 -0.92
N LEU A 25 -13.39 9.25 0.17
CA LEU A 25 -13.94 8.61 1.37
C LEU A 25 -14.77 9.59 2.21
N SER A 26 -14.39 10.87 2.27
CA SER A 26 -15.13 11.87 3.04
C SER A 26 -16.54 12.09 2.50
N ASP A 27 -16.73 11.99 1.18
CA ASP A 27 -18.05 12.02 0.53
C ASP A 27 -18.96 10.85 0.94
N ARG A 28 -18.40 9.83 1.60
CA ARG A 28 -19.08 8.64 2.11
C ARG A 28 -19.09 8.58 3.64
N ASP A 29 -18.91 9.71 4.32
CA ASP A 29 -18.84 9.81 5.79
C ASP A 29 -17.69 9.01 6.43
N VAL A 30 -16.65 8.67 5.67
CA VAL A 30 -15.43 7.99 6.14
C VAL A 30 -14.26 8.96 6.08
N PHE A 31 -13.70 9.32 7.24
CA PHE A 31 -12.69 10.37 7.33
C PHE A 31 -11.31 9.76 7.60
N PRO A 32 -10.46 9.58 6.57
CA PRO A 32 -9.16 8.96 6.74
C PRO A 32 -8.14 9.90 7.42
N CYS A 33 -7.33 9.31 8.28
CA CYS A 33 -6.16 9.91 8.90
C CYS A 33 -4.99 8.94 8.75
N SER A 34 -4.02 9.28 7.91
CA SER A 34 -2.83 8.46 7.70
C SER A 34 -1.71 8.85 8.64
N ARG A 35 -0.89 7.88 9.06
CA ARG A 35 0.41 8.14 9.69
C ARG A 35 1.43 7.09 9.29
N LEU A 36 2.69 7.50 9.26
CA LEU A 36 3.82 6.60 9.06
C LEU A 36 3.99 5.66 10.25
N VAL A 37 4.14 4.37 9.96
CA VAL A 37 4.46 3.32 10.92
C VAL A 37 5.78 3.61 11.65
N LEU A 38 5.82 3.40 12.96
CA LEU A 38 7.08 3.41 13.71
C LEU A 38 7.87 2.12 13.43
N THR A 39 9.10 2.26 12.91
CA THR A 39 9.94 1.10 12.56
C THR A 39 11.12 0.92 13.50
N SER A 40 11.53 1.97 14.21
CA SER A 40 12.46 1.86 15.34
C SER A 40 12.40 3.08 16.24
N ARG A 41 12.84 2.90 17.49
CA ARG A 41 12.99 3.99 18.46
C ARG A 41 14.36 3.86 19.12
N ASP A 42 15.14 4.94 19.09
CA ASP A 42 16.34 5.09 19.93
C ASP A 42 16.04 6.05 21.10
N LYS A 43 16.98 6.21 22.05
CA LYS A 43 16.76 7.05 23.25
C LYS A 43 16.46 8.53 22.96
N LYS A 44 16.69 9.00 21.73
CA LYS A 44 16.57 10.41 21.34
C LYS A 44 15.58 10.63 20.19
N LYS A 45 15.28 9.62 19.39
CA LYS A 45 14.54 9.78 18.15
C LYS A 45 13.67 8.57 17.80
N GLU A 46 12.46 8.87 17.34
CA GLU A 46 11.60 7.93 16.64
C GLU A 46 11.93 7.93 15.15
N HIS A 47 12.04 6.76 14.55
CA HIS A 47 12.17 6.59 13.11
C HIS A 47 10.87 5.98 12.60
N ARG A 48 10.14 6.77 11.82
CA ARG A 48 8.88 6.39 11.18
C ARG A 48 9.09 6.33 9.67
N GLY A 49 8.42 5.39 9.04
CA GLY A 49 8.49 5.16 7.60
C GLY A 49 9.58 4.17 7.20
N GLY A 50 9.30 3.31 6.21
CA GLY A 50 10.24 2.32 5.69
C GLY A 50 10.51 1.18 6.67
N PHE A 51 10.05 -0.03 6.36
CA PHE A 51 10.50 -1.20 7.12
C PHE A 51 12.00 -1.41 6.87
N ARG A 52 12.82 -1.10 7.86
CA ARG A 52 14.25 -1.43 7.82
C ARG A 52 14.40 -2.94 7.88
N ARG A 53 15.50 -3.49 7.35
CA ARG A 53 15.88 -4.92 7.53
C ARG A 53 15.92 -5.39 8.99
N THR A 54 15.92 -4.47 9.95
CA THR A 54 15.92 -4.72 11.40
C THR A 54 14.61 -4.37 12.08
N ALA A 55 13.57 -3.96 11.34
CA ALA A 55 12.27 -3.67 11.90
C ALA A 55 11.65 -4.99 12.38
N ALA A 56 11.55 -5.15 13.69
CA ALA A 56 10.84 -6.28 14.27
C ALA A 56 9.33 -6.02 14.19
N TYR A 57 8.56 -7.02 13.74
CA TYR A 57 7.10 -6.94 13.71
C TYR A 57 6.51 -6.43 15.04
N GLN A 58 7.09 -6.82 16.17
CA GLN A 58 6.65 -6.35 17.49
C GLN A 58 6.60 -4.82 17.61
N THR A 59 7.54 -4.09 16.99
CA THR A 59 7.56 -2.62 17.03
C THR A 59 6.37 -2.03 16.27
N VAL A 60 6.03 -2.65 15.14
CA VAL A 60 4.89 -2.28 14.28
C VAL A 60 3.58 -2.52 15.01
N LYS A 61 3.45 -3.72 15.60
CA LYS A 61 2.30 -4.11 16.42
C LYS A 61 2.09 -3.13 17.58
N ASP A 62 3.14 -2.83 18.33
CA ASP A 62 3.05 -1.92 19.47
C ASP A 62 2.60 -0.51 19.07
N ASP A 63 3.13 0.04 17.96
CA ASP A 63 2.72 1.36 17.46
C ASP A 63 1.24 1.38 17.09
N ILE A 64 0.75 0.38 16.35
CA ILE A 64 -0.67 0.24 15.97
C ILE A 64 -1.55 0.15 17.22
N LEU A 65 -1.21 -0.74 18.15
CA LEU A 65 -1.97 -0.93 19.39
C LEU A 65 -1.99 0.32 20.27
N ILE A 66 -0.91 1.11 20.30
CA ILE A 66 -0.89 2.40 21.00
C ILE A 66 -1.89 3.37 20.37
N TRP A 67 -1.94 3.49 19.04
CA TRP A 67 -2.92 4.37 18.39
C TRP A 67 -4.35 3.98 18.68
N MET A 68 -4.63 2.68 18.63
CA MET A 68 -5.94 2.13 18.89
C MET A 68 -6.40 2.36 20.33
N LYS A 69 -5.45 2.45 21.28
CA LYS A 69 -5.73 2.80 22.68
C LYS A 69 -5.96 4.30 22.87
N GLU A 70 -5.31 5.14 22.06
CA GLU A 70 -5.54 6.60 22.06
C GLU A 70 -6.91 6.95 21.48
N GLN A 71 -7.37 6.19 20.48
CA GLN A 71 -8.62 6.40 19.76
C GLN A 71 -9.67 5.36 20.17
N LYS A 72 -10.39 5.64 21.26
CA LYS A 72 -11.30 4.67 21.91
C LYS A 72 -12.75 4.71 21.43
N ARG A 73 -13.10 5.60 20.51
CA ARG A 73 -14.49 5.75 20.08
C ARG A 73 -14.91 4.54 19.24
N ASP A 74 -16.19 4.18 19.34
CA ASP A 74 -16.75 3.03 18.61
C ASP A 74 -16.85 3.27 17.10
N ASP A 75 -16.81 4.54 16.67
CA ASP A 75 -16.77 4.96 15.27
C ASP A 75 -15.34 5.05 14.71
N CYS A 76 -14.33 4.62 15.47
CA CYS A 76 -12.97 4.47 14.96
C CYS A 76 -12.78 3.12 14.26
N ARG A 77 -12.13 3.15 13.11
CA ARG A 77 -11.68 1.98 12.35
C ARG A 77 -10.21 2.11 12.03
N PHE A 78 -9.51 0.99 11.95
CA PHE A 78 -8.06 0.96 11.75
C PHE A 78 -7.73 -0.01 10.62
N THR A 79 -6.88 0.45 9.70
CA THR A 79 -6.34 -0.37 8.62
C THR A 79 -4.88 -0.04 8.42
N THR A 80 -4.22 -0.81 7.58
CA THR A 80 -2.86 -0.53 7.12
C THR A 80 -2.85 -0.24 5.62
N MET A 81 -1.71 0.23 5.13
CA MET A 81 -1.34 0.19 3.72
C MET A 81 0.16 -0.02 3.68
N PHE A 82 0.55 -1.30 3.65
CA PHE A 82 1.94 -1.74 3.73
C PHE A 82 2.31 -2.51 2.48
N ASP A 83 3.48 -2.24 1.91
CA ASP A 83 4.00 -3.02 0.80
C ASP A 83 4.40 -4.42 1.28
N LEU A 84 3.93 -5.46 0.58
CA LEU A 84 4.23 -6.86 0.91
C LEU A 84 5.73 -7.11 1.01
N TYR A 85 6.53 -6.46 0.15
CA TYR A 85 7.98 -6.66 0.07
C TYR A 85 8.77 -5.92 1.12
N ALA A 86 8.16 -4.95 1.77
CA ALA A 86 8.76 -4.26 2.89
C ALA A 86 8.49 -4.99 4.21
N LEU A 87 7.51 -5.91 4.30
CA LEU A 87 7.17 -6.57 5.55
C LEU A 87 8.37 -7.31 6.20
N PRO A 88 8.54 -7.20 7.54
CA PRO A 88 9.52 -7.98 8.27
C PRO A 88 9.39 -9.50 8.08
N ASP A 89 10.51 -10.24 8.14
CA ASP A 89 10.51 -11.71 8.07
C ASP A 89 9.72 -12.38 9.22
N ASP A 90 9.61 -11.69 10.37
CA ASP A 90 8.86 -12.13 11.55
C ASP A 90 7.39 -11.69 11.55
N PHE A 91 6.90 -11.11 10.45
CA PHE A 91 5.51 -10.68 10.31
C PHE A 91 4.54 -11.88 10.30
N PRO A 92 3.34 -11.78 10.92
CA PRO A 92 2.39 -12.89 10.99
C PRO A 92 2.01 -13.43 9.61
N GLY A 93 1.97 -14.75 9.48
CA GLY A 93 1.55 -15.42 8.24
C GLY A 93 2.65 -15.53 7.18
N MET A 94 3.81 -14.88 7.32
CA MET A 94 4.87 -14.94 6.30
C MET A 94 5.43 -16.35 6.08
N LYS A 95 5.56 -17.14 7.16
CA LYS A 95 6.03 -18.54 7.07
C LYS A 95 4.99 -19.43 6.41
N GLU A 96 3.73 -19.25 6.74
CA GLU A 96 2.60 -20.01 6.20
C GLU A 96 2.35 -19.67 4.72
N ALA A 97 2.56 -18.41 4.36
CA ALA A 97 2.49 -17.90 2.99
C ALA A 97 3.67 -18.37 2.11
N THR A 98 4.74 -18.90 2.72
CA THR A 98 5.92 -19.39 1.99
C THR A 98 5.55 -20.61 1.13
N GLY A 99 5.80 -20.51 -0.18
CA GLY A 99 5.53 -21.60 -1.13
C GLY A 99 4.10 -21.61 -1.71
N VAL A 100 3.25 -20.66 -1.32
CA VAL A 100 1.95 -20.43 -1.97
C VAL A 100 2.18 -19.70 -3.30
N SER A 101 1.82 -20.34 -4.41
CA SER A 101 2.10 -19.81 -5.76
C SER A 101 1.13 -18.72 -6.18
N ASP A 102 -0.12 -18.78 -5.73
CA ASP A 102 -1.14 -17.76 -6.04
C ASP A 102 -0.93 -16.51 -5.17
N PRO A 103 -0.60 -15.34 -5.74
CA PRO A 103 -0.29 -14.13 -4.97
C PRO A 103 -1.47 -13.66 -4.10
N TYR A 104 -2.70 -13.83 -4.59
CA TYR A 104 -3.91 -13.46 -3.85
C TYR A 104 -4.16 -14.34 -2.62
N SER A 105 -3.97 -15.65 -2.77
CA SER A 105 -4.01 -16.57 -1.63
C SER A 105 -2.89 -16.27 -0.64
N ARG A 106 -1.68 -15.96 -1.14
CA ARG A 106 -0.53 -15.61 -0.30
C ARG A 106 -0.81 -14.39 0.56
N ILE A 107 -1.30 -13.29 -0.03
CA ILE A 107 -1.56 -12.06 0.72
C ILE A 107 -2.70 -12.22 1.72
N ARG A 108 -3.75 -12.98 1.35
CA ARG A 108 -4.87 -13.29 2.26
C ARG A 108 -4.39 -14.00 3.52
N ILE A 109 -3.47 -14.96 3.42
CA ILE A 109 -2.89 -15.66 4.59
C ILE A 109 -2.21 -14.65 5.52
N VAL A 110 -1.44 -13.71 4.98
CA VAL A 110 -0.72 -12.70 5.77
C VAL A 110 -1.71 -11.71 6.41
N GLU A 111 -2.71 -11.23 5.67
CA GLU A 111 -3.75 -10.33 6.18
C GLU A 111 -4.61 -10.99 7.27
N ASP A 112 -5.03 -12.23 7.08
CA ASP A 112 -5.82 -12.99 8.06
C ASP A 112 -5.01 -13.25 9.34
N ALA A 113 -3.74 -13.66 9.20
CA ALA A 113 -2.85 -13.86 10.33
C ALA A 113 -2.57 -12.56 11.09
N PHE A 114 -2.39 -11.45 10.37
CA PHE A 114 -2.17 -10.15 10.98
C PHE A 114 -3.43 -9.63 11.70
N SER A 115 -4.61 -9.80 11.10
CA SER A 115 -5.88 -9.48 11.74
C SER A 115 -6.09 -10.29 13.02
N ALA A 116 -5.79 -11.59 12.98
CA ALA A 116 -5.90 -12.49 14.12
C ALA A 116 -4.89 -12.16 15.24
N ASP A 117 -3.68 -11.71 14.89
CA ASP A 117 -2.66 -11.35 15.88
C ASP A 117 -2.93 -10.00 16.58
N ILE A 118 -3.54 -9.03 15.88
CA ILE A 118 -4.04 -7.78 16.49
C ILE A 118 -5.32 -8.03 17.31
N ASN A 119 -6.22 -8.89 16.81
CA ASN A 119 -7.42 -9.37 17.50
C ASN A 119 -8.33 -8.25 18.06
N ASP A 120 -8.66 -7.25 17.23
CA ASP A 120 -9.61 -6.18 17.56
C ASP A 120 -10.60 -6.01 16.40
N HIS A 121 -11.90 -6.01 16.71
CA HIS A 121 -12.97 -5.88 15.72
C HIS A 121 -12.95 -4.55 14.93
N ARG A 122 -12.26 -3.52 15.45
CA ARG A 122 -12.09 -2.22 14.77
C ARG A 122 -10.95 -2.26 13.76
N PHE A 123 -10.10 -3.29 13.79
CA PHE A 123 -8.94 -3.43 12.93
C PHE A 123 -9.20 -4.39 11.77
N PHE A 124 -8.81 -3.97 10.58
CA PHE A 124 -8.75 -4.83 9.41
C PHE A 124 -7.55 -4.43 8.57
N PRO A 125 -6.56 -5.31 8.40
CA PRO A 125 -5.35 -4.94 7.67
C PRO A 125 -5.60 -4.87 6.17
N TYR A 126 -4.76 -4.07 5.52
CA TYR A 126 -4.55 -4.13 4.08
C TYR A 126 -3.06 -4.07 3.79
N ILE A 127 -2.62 -4.99 2.95
CA ILE A 127 -1.24 -5.10 2.48
C ILE A 127 -1.30 -4.91 0.97
N GLN A 128 -0.56 -3.93 0.44
CA GLN A 128 -0.46 -3.74 -1.00
C GLN A 128 0.31 -4.92 -1.59
N LEU A 129 -0.29 -5.59 -2.58
CA LEU A 129 0.40 -6.66 -3.30
C LEU A 129 1.65 -6.06 -3.98
N TYR A 130 2.81 -6.60 -3.60
CA TYR A 130 4.15 -6.14 -3.96
C TYR A 130 4.54 -4.75 -3.42
N GLU A 131 4.34 -3.70 -4.22
CA GLU A 131 4.69 -2.31 -3.89
C GLU A 131 3.55 -1.35 -4.29
N PHE A 132 3.51 -0.14 -3.70
CA PHE A 132 2.58 0.93 -4.11
C PHE A 132 2.60 1.19 -5.62
N GLU A 133 3.79 1.19 -6.24
CA GLU A 133 3.97 1.45 -7.66
C GLU A 133 3.16 0.53 -8.58
N THR A 134 2.76 -0.64 -8.08
CA THR A 134 1.83 -1.55 -8.76
C THR A 134 0.54 -0.85 -9.18
N LEU A 135 -0.01 0.03 -8.33
CA LEU A 135 -1.24 0.76 -8.64
C LEU A 135 -1.06 1.74 -9.81
N LEU A 136 0.15 2.24 -10.04
CA LEU A 136 0.44 3.16 -11.14
C LEU A 136 0.36 2.49 -12.51
N PHE A 137 0.52 1.16 -12.56
CA PHE A 137 0.34 0.38 -13.78
C PHE A 137 -1.14 0.19 -14.18
N SER A 138 -2.09 0.66 -13.37
CA SER A 138 -3.52 0.63 -13.70
C SER A 138 -3.85 1.42 -14.97
N ASP A 139 -3.17 2.55 -15.18
CA ASP A 139 -3.17 3.26 -16.46
C ASP A 139 -1.85 4.03 -16.64
N VAL A 140 -0.94 3.39 -17.36
CA VAL A 140 0.40 3.93 -17.61
C VAL A 140 0.40 5.13 -18.58
N SER A 141 -0.72 5.48 -19.20
CA SER A 141 -0.78 6.67 -20.06
C SER A 141 -0.55 7.96 -19.28
N PHE A 142 -0.93 8.01 -18.00
CA PHE A 142 -0.74 9.17 -17.14
C PHE A 142 0.72 9.43 -16.75
N PHE A 143 1.66 8.52 -17.05
CA PHE A 143 3.09 8.83 -16.95
C PHE A 143 3.49 9.97 -17.88
N SER A 144 2.76 10.19 -18.99
CA SER A 144 3.03 11.32 -19.89
C SER A 144 2.69 12.69 -19.32
N ASP A 145 1.96 12.76 -18.20
CA ASP A 145 1.67 14.01 -17.51
C ASP A 145 2.90 14.54 -16.75
N VAL A 146 3.82 13.62 -16.39
CA VAL A 146 5.01 13.91 -15.60
C VAL A 146 6.29 13.80 -16.44
N TYR A 147 6.35 12.81 -17.33
CA TYR A 147 7.52 12.51 -18.15
C TYR A 147 7.19 12.63 -19.63
N PHE A 148 7.91 13.51 -20.33
CA PHE A 148 7.62 13.86 -21.73
C PHE A 148 8.46 13.08 -22.75
N GLU A 149 9.31 12.14 -22.30
CA GLU A 149 10.17 11.39 -23.21
C GLU A 149 9.37 10.38 -24.05
N ASN A 150 9.74 10.26 -25.32
CA ASN A 150 9.08 9.35 -26.25
C ASN A 150 9.40 7.89 -25.90
N GLY A 151 8.38 7.03 -25.88
CA GLY A 151 8.55 5.59 -25.71
C GLY A 151 8.22 5.07 -24.31
N ILE A 152 8.36 5.89 -23.26
CA ILE A 152 8.08 5.52 -21.86
C ILE A 152 6.75 4.78 -21.71
N VAL A 153 5.66 5.39 -22.18
CA VAL A 153 4.31 4.82 -22.06
C VAL A 153 4.21 3.47 -22.78
N GLN A 154 4.90 3.28 -23.90
CA GLN A 154 4.85 2.02 -24.65
C GLN A 154 5.62 0.91 -23.94
N GLU A 155 6.78 1.23 -23.37
CA GLU A 155 7.56 0.29 -22.57
C GLU A 155 6.81 -0.13 -21.30
N LEU A 156 6.19 0.82 -20.60
CA LEU A 156 5.35 0.53 -19.45
C LEU A 156 4.10 -0.29 -19.83
N LYS A 157 3.47 -0.01 -20.97
CA LYS A 157 2.34 -0.83 -21.48
C LYS A 157 2.77 -2.25 -21.76
N GLN A 158 3.96 -2.45 -22.32
CA GLN A 158 4.47 -3.79 -22.59
C GLN A 158 4.62 -4.60 -21.30
N ILE A 159 5.10 -3.97 -20.22
CA ILE A 159 5.17 -4.62 -18.90
C ILE A 159 3.77 -5.08 -18.45
N VAL A 160 2.73 -4.26 -18.60
CA VAL A 160 1.37 -4.63 -18.21
C VAL A 160 0.86 -5.83 -19.02
N VAL A 161 1.11 -5.84 -20.34
CA VAL A 161 0.75 -6.94 -21.24
C VAL A 161 1.47 -8.24 -20.85
N ASP A 162 2.76 -8.15 -20.52
CA ASP A 162 3.58 -9.30 -20.12
C ASP A 162 3.09 -9.95 -18.81
N HIS A 163 2.28 -9.25 -18.02
CA HIS A 163 1.66 -9.73 -16.79
C HIS A 163 0.14 -9.91 -16.94
N ASN A 164 -0.31 -10.33 -18.12
CA ASN A 164 -1.70 -10.68 -18.43
C ASN A 164 -2.69 -9.53 -18.17
N ASP A 165 -2.29 -8.30 -18.45
CA ASP A 165 -3.09 -7.09 -18.23
C ASP A 165 -3.53 -6.88 -16.77
N ASN A 166 -2.83 -7.47 -15.81
CA ASN A 166 -3.13 -7.33 -14.39
C ASN A 166 -1.98 -6.59 -13.67
N PRO A 167 -2.18 -5.31 -13.31
CA PRO A 167 -1.17 -4.54 -12.59
C PRO A 167 -0.73 -5.23 -11.31
N GLU A 168 -1.66 -5.78 -10.53
CA GLU A 168 -1.38 -6.45 -9.25
C GLU A 168 -0.41 -7.62 -9.36
N LEU A 169 -0.20 -8.18 -10.56
CA LEU A 169 0.72 -9.27 -10.80
C LEU A 169 2.09 -8.82 -11.32
N ILE A 170 2.35 -7.51 -11.45
CA ILE A 170 3.62 -6.97 -11.94
C ILE A 170 4.69 -7.09 -10.87
N ASP A 171 5.24 -8.28 -10.72
CA ASP A 171 6.44 -8.54 -9.94
C ASP A 171 7.05 -9.89 -10.31
N ASP A 172 8.36 -9.89 -10.57
CA ASP A 172 9.14 -11.11 -10.83
C ASP A 172 10.26 -11.31 -9.78
N GLY A 173 10.17 -10.62 -8.62
CA GLY A 173 11.13 -10.69 -7.53
C GLY A 173 11.95 -9.42 -7.30
N GLU A 174 12.94 -9.51 -6.40
CA GLU A 174 13.60 -8.33 -5.80
C GLU A 174 14.14 -7.34 -6.83
N ASN A 175 14.72 -7.79 -7.95
CA ASN A 175 15.32 -6.89 -8.95
C ASN A 175 14.35 -6.38 -10.03
N THR A 176 13.13 -6.88 -10.03
CA THR A 176 12.08 -6.64 -11.03
C THR A 176 10.78 -6.19 -10.38
N ALA A 177 10.87 -5.70 -9.14
CA ALA A 177 9.80 -5.04 -8.41
C ALA A 177 9.22 -3.86 -9.23
N PRO A 178 7.92 -3.54 -9.05
CA PRO A 178 7.23 -2.49 -9.81
C PRO A 178 8.02 -1.19 -9.93
N SER A 179 8.57 -0.69 -8.81
CA SER A 179 9.35 0.54 -8.81
C SER A 179 10.66 0.44 -9.59
N LYS A 180 11.35 -0.69 -9.51
CA LYS A 180 12.60 -0.91 -10.24
C LYS A 180 12.35 -0.96 -11.74
N ARG A 181 11.21 -1.50 -12.18
CA ARG A 181 10.81 -1.46 -13.60
C ARG A 181 10.58 -0.04 -14.08
N ILE A 182 9.85 0.76 -13.31
CA ILE A 182 9.65 2.18 -13.63
C ILE A 182 11.01 2.89 -13.70
N MET A 183 11.86 2.72 -12.68
CA MET A 183 13.18 3.37 -12.64
C MET A 183 14.14 2.90 -13.74
N SER A 184 13.96 1.69 -14.27
CA SER A 184 14.77 1.21 -15.40
C SER A 184 14.44 1.91 -16.71
N ILE A 185 13.19 2.36 -16.86
CA ILE A 185 12.70 3.11 -18.02
C ILE A 185 12.86 4.61 -17.79
N ILE A 186 12.66 5.06 -16.54
CA ILE A 186 12.67 6.47 -16.11
C ILE A 186 13.63 6.62 -14.92
N PRO A 187 14.94 6.77 -15.16
CA PRO A 187 15.94 6.82 -14.09
C PRO A 187 15.73 7.93 -13.04
N GLU A 188 15.07 9.02 -13.43
CA GLU A 188 14.71 10.15 -12.57
C GLU A 188 13.41 9.96 -11.78
N TYR A 189 12.77 8.78 -11.86
CA TYR A 189 11.51 8.51 -11.18
C TYR A 189 11.64 8.67 -9.66
N ASP A 190 10.94 9.67 -9.12
CA ASP A 190 10.81 9.91 -7.68
C ASP A 190 9.53 9.28 -7.14
N LYS A 191 9.68 8.22 -6.33
CA LYS A 191 8.54 7.46 -5.77
C LYS A 191 7.50 8.35 -5.09
N VAL A 192 7.96 9.35 -4.33
CA VAL A 192 7.07 10.18 -3.52
C VAL A 192 6.35 11.19 -4.39
N THR A 193 7.09 12.08 -5.06
CA THR A 193 6.51 13.21 -5.79
C THR A 193 5.84 12.74 -7.07
N ALA A 194 6.56 12.01 -7.92
CA ALA A 194 6.02 11.56 -9.20
C ALA A 194 4.98 10.45 -9.00
N GLY A 195 5.24 9.49 -8.12
CA GLY A 195 4.29 8.42 -7.83
C GLY A 195 2.95 8.96 -7.32
N THR A 196 2.96 9.95 -6.43
CA THR A 196 1.73 10.60 -5.96
C THR A 196 1.00 11.37 -7.07
N LEU A 197 1.73 12.16 -7.89
CA LEU A 197 1.11 12.92 -8.98
C LEU A 197 0.47 11.99 -10.02
N ILE A 198 1.16 10.92 -10.40
CA ILE A 198 0.64 9.93 -11.34
C ILE A 198 -0.57 9.22 -10.73
N ALA A 199 -0.52 8.83 -9.46
CA ALA A 199 -1.66 8.22 -8.77
C ALA A 199 -2.89 9.14 -8.73
N GLU A 200 -2.69 10.44 -8.52
CA GLU A 200 -3.76 11.44 -8.54
C GLU A 200 -4.37 11.57 -9.95
N SER A 201 -3.54 11.59 -11.01
CA SER A 201 -4.01 11.60 -12.40
C SER A 201 -4.78 10.33 -12.79
N ILE A 202 -4.33 9.15 -12.36
CA ILE A 202 -5.01 7.87 -12.62
C ILE A 202 -6.36 7.82 -11.87
N GLY A 203 -6.35 8.21 -10.60
CA GLY A 203 -7.54 8.20 -9.75
C GLY A 203 -8.01 6.80 -9.32
N LEU A 204 -8.89 6.77 -8.31
CA LEU A 204 -9.34 5.53 -7.67
C LEU A 204 -10.16 4.64 -8.60
N ASP A 205 -10.97 5.23 -9.50
CA ASP A 205 -11.85 4.48 -10.38
C ASP A 205 -11.08 3.58 -11.35
N LEU A 206 -10.00 4.09 -11.96
CA LEU A 206 -9.15 3.28 -12.83
C LEU A 206 -8.37 2.22 -12.03
N MET A 207 -7.83 2.60 -10.87
CA MET A 207 -7.12 1.66 -10.00
C MET A 207 -8.01 0.49 -9.57
N ARG A 208 -9.21 0.75 -9.02
CA ARG A 208 -10.11 -0.30 -8.54
C ARG A 208 -10.69 -1.19 -9.65
N ASN A 209 -10.72 -0.71 -10.89
CA ASN A 209 -11.18 -1.49 -12.03
C ASN A 209 -10.12 -2.47 -12.55
N ARG A 210 -8.84 -2.19 -12.26
CA ARG A 210 -7.69 -2.97 -12.75
C ARG A 210 -7.02 -3.79 -11.64
N CYS A 211 -7.17 -3.37 -10.40
CA CYS A 211 -6.55 -3.98 -9.22
C CYS A 211 -7.64 -4.53 -8.29
N SER A 212 -7.90 -5.84 -8.38
CA SER A 212 -8.98 -6.52 -7.68
C SER A 212 -8.82 -6.52 -6.15
N HIS A 213 -7.62 -6.77 -5.64
CA HIS A 213 -7.35 -6.78 -4.19
C HIS A 213 -7.44 -5.37 -3.60
N PHE A 214 -6.92 -4.36 -4.32
CA PHE A 214 -7.15 -2.95 -3.98
C PHE A 214 -8.64 -2.57 -4.01
N SER A 215 -9.38 -3.06 -5.02
CA SER A 215 -10.84 -2.83 -5.14
C SER A 215 -11.61 -3.39 -3.95
N ASP A 216 -11.27 -4.60 -3.50
CA ASP A 216 -11.88 -5.23 -2.34
C ASP A 216 -11.62 -4.44 -1.05
N TRP A 217 -10.42 -3.92 -0.88
CA TRP A 217 -10.11 -3.03 0.24
C TRP A 217 -10.92 -1.74 0.17
N LEU A 218 -10.94 -1.06 -0.98
CA LEU A 218 -11.68 0.18 -1.15
C LEU A 218 -13.19 -0.04 -0.91
N ASN A 219 -13.76 -1.13 -1.43
CA ASN A 219 -15.16 -1.54 -1.15
C ASN A 219 -15.43 -1.67 0.34
N ARG A 220 -14.49 -2.28 1.09
CA ARG A 220 -14.62 -2.41 2.53
C ARG A 220 -14.60 -1.05 3.21
N LEU A 221 -13.71 -0.14 2.79
CA LEU A 221 -13.65 1.23 3.31
C LEU A 221 -14.95 2.00 3.06
N GLU A 222 -15.52 1.87 1.87
CA GLU A 222 -16.78 2.53 1.49
C GLU A 222 -17.98 2.04 2.31
N SER A 223 -17.91 0.81 2.84
CA SER A 223 -19.00 0.16 3.59
C SER A 223 -18.99 0.40 5.11
N LEU A 224 -18.05 1.20 5.62
CA LEU A 224 -17.83 1.41 7.06
C LEU A 224 -18.91 2.24 7.76
#